data_AF-A0A1G4NS15-F1
#
_entry.id   AF-A0A1G4NS15-F1
#
_cell.length_a   1.000
_cell.length_b   1.000
_cell.length_c   1.000
_cell.angle_alpha   90.00
_cell.angle_beta   90.00
_cell.angle_gamma   90.00
#
_symmetry.space_group_name_H-M   'P 1'
#
loop_
_entity.id
_entity.type
_entity.pdbx_description
1 polymer ?
#
loop_
_entity_poly.entity_id
_entity_poly.type
_entity_poly.pdbx_seq_one_letter_code
_entity_poly.pdbx_strand_id
1 'polypeptide(L)'
;MSQTYLAKFIKYLNITSSKVSKTKINELSISILYMLLGFFVSTTLSTIPGQTGDWGIIGAAIIVTFYERISQQTYPLVSPKRVNNIIVNNINYIKIGILYGLFVDAFKLGS
;
A
#
# COMPACT_ATOMS: atom_id res chain seq x y z
N MET A 1 30.33 -23.06 -21.25
CA MET A 1 30.35 -21.62 -21.58
C MET A 1 30.97 -20.86 -20.41
N SER A 2 32.11 -20.20 -20.62
CA SER A 2 32.81 -19.42 -19.60
C SER A 2 31.95 -18.24 -19.14
N GLN A 3 31.73 -18.11 -17.83
CA GLN A 3 31.01 -16.97 -17.27
C GLN A 3 31.85 -15.71 -17.48
N THR A 4 31.32 -14.74 -18.21
CA THR A 4 31.95 -13.42 -18.39
C THR A 4 32.03 -12.69 -17.04
N TYR A 5 33.02 -11.81 -16.87
CA TYR A 5 33.16 -10.99 -15.65
C TYR A 5 31.88 -10.21 -15.33
N LEU A 6 31.19 -9.73 -16.37
CA LEU A 6 29.89 -9.06 -16.25
C LEU A 6 28.80 -9.98 -15.68
N ALA A 7 28.72 -11.23 -16.15
CA ALA A 7 27.75 -12.19 -15.63
C ALA A 7 27.99 -12.50 -14.14
N LYS A 8 29.25 -12.55 -13.73
CA LYS A 8 29.64 -12.76 -12.31
C LYS A 8 29.25 -11.56 -11.44
N PHE A 9 29.43 -10.34 -11.94
CA PHE A 9 29.03 -9.10 -11.27
C PHE A 9 27.50 -9.00 -11.12
N ILE A 10 26.75 -9.25 -12.20
CA ILE A 10 25.28 -9.27 -12.16
C ILE A 10 24.78 -10.32 -11.16
N LYS A 11 25.41 -11.50 -11.12
CA LYS A 11 25.07 -12.54 -10.14
C LYS A 11 25.31 -12.07 -8.70
N TYR A 12 26.42 -11.37 -8.45
CA TYR A 12 26.73 -10.82 -7.13
C TYR A 12 25.71 -9.75 -6.70
N LEU A 13 25.33 -8.85 -7.61
CA LEU A 13 24.30 -7.85 -7.37
C LEU A 13 22.95 -8.49 -7.04
N ASN A 14 22.51 -9.48 -7.81
CA ASN A 14 21.24 -10.17 -7.56
C ASN A 14 21.22 -10.88 -6.20
N ILE A 15 22.32 -11.54 -5.83
CA ILE A 15 22.44 -12.20 -4.51
C ILE A 15 22.33 -11.16 -3.40
N THR A 16 23.03 -10.03 -3.51
CA THR A 16 23.01 -8.95 -2.52
C THR A 16 21.63 -8.33 -2.39
N SER A 17 20.99 -8.00 -3.51
CA SER A 17 19.63 -7.45 -3.54
C SER A 17 18.62 -8.40 -2.87
N SER A 18 18.72 -9.70 -3.16
CA SER A 18 17.85 -10.72 -2.53
C SER A 18 18.08 -10.86 -1.01
N LYS A 19 19.27 -10.54 -0.52
CA LYS A 19 19.63 -10.61 0.91
C LYS A 19 19.12 -9.38 1.66
N VAL A 20 19.26 -8.20 1.07
CA VAL A 20 18.73 -6.93 1.62
C VAL A 20 17.22 -6.99 1.73
N SER A 21 16.54 -7.50 0.70
CA SER A 21 15.08 -7.61 0.67
C SER A 21 14.50 -8.51 1.77
N LYS A 22 15.28 -9.45 2.32
CA LYS A 22 14.83 -10.42 3.34
C LYS A 22 15.05 -9.95 4.77
N THR A 23 15.59 -8.74 4.97
CA THR A 23 15.81 -8.22 6.32
C THR A 23 14.49 -7.70 6.91
N LYS A 24 14.24 -7.98 8.19
CA LYS A 24 13.04 -7.50 8.91
C LYS A 24 12.89 -5.98 8.86
N ILE A 25 14.02 -5.25 8.88
CA ILE A 25 14.04 -3.78 8.79
C ILE A 25 13.52 -3.34 7.42
N ASN A 26 13.97 -3.97 6.33
CA ASN A 26 13.51 -3.62 5.00
C ASN A 26 12.01 -3.94 4.82
N GLU A 27 11.53 -5.06 5.36
CA GLU A 27 10.10 -5.37 5.39
C GLU A 27 9.31 -4.26 6.10
N LEU A 28 9.76 -3.83 7.28
CA LEU A 28 9.12 -2.76 8.06
C LEU A 28 9.16 -1.41 7.32
N SER A 29 10.29 -1.05 6.72
CA SER A 29 10.44 0.16 5.90
C SER A 29 9.47 0.16 4.72
N ILE A 30 9.34 -0.96 4.02
CA ILE A 30 8.40 -1.12 2.90
C ILE A 30 6.96 -0.97 3.39
N SER A 31 6.60 -1.59 4.51
CA SER A 31 5.27 -1.48 5.11
C SER A 31 4.92 -0.03 5.46
N ILE A 32 5.83 0.71 6.10
CA ILE A 32 5.66 2.13 6.43
C ILE A 32 5.50 2.95 5.15
N LEU A 33 6.32 2.68 4.12
CA LEU A 33 6.24 3.40 2.85
C LEU A 33 4.85 3.23 2.20
N TYR A 34 4.33 2.00 2.15
CA TYR A 34 2.98 1.74 1.63
C TYR A 34 1.89 2.39 2.48
N MET A 35 2.05 2.42 3.81
CA MET A 35 1.12 3.12 4.70
C MET A 35 1.13 4.64 4.44
N LEU A 36 2.31 5.26 4.30
CA LEU A 36 2.45 6.68 3.98
C LEU A 36 1.89 7.01 2.59
N LEU A 37 2.07 6.12 1.62
CA LEU A 37 1.44 6.24 0.30
C LEU A 37 -0.09 6.26 0.44
N GLY A 38 -0.67 5.34 1.23
CA GLY A 38 -2.11 5.34 1.51
C GLY A 38 -2.57 6.63 2.18
N PHE A 39 -1.80 7.16 3.14
CA PHE A 39 -2.09 8.43 3.79
C PHE A 39 -2.11 9.60 2.79
N PHE A 40 -1.15 9.66 1.86
CA PHE A 40 -1.14 10.65 0.79
C PHE A 40 -2.34 10.53 -0.15
N VAL A 41 -2.74 9.30 -0.51
CA VAL A 41 -3.94 9.08 -1.32
C VAL A 41 -5.18 9.60 -0.57
N SER A 42 -5.29 9.37 0.73
CA SER A 42 -6.39 9.91 1.52
C SER A 42 -6.48 11.43 1.48
N THR A 43 -5.37 12.14 1.69
CA THR A 43 -5.40 13.61 1.71
C THR A 43 -5.80 14.17 0.34
N THR A 44 -5.34 13.55 -0.75
CA THR A 44 -5.81 13.91 -2.11
C THR A 44 -7.29 13.60 -2.30
N LEU A 45 -7.80 12.46 -1.82
CA LEU A 45 -9.21 12.12 -1.87
C LEU A 45 -10.09 13.06 -1.04
N SER A 46 -9.61 13.55 0.10
CA SER A 46 -10.34 14.49 0.96
C SER A 46 -10.48 15.88 0.31
N THR A 47 -9.46 16.31 -0.43
CA THR A 47 -9.43 17.64 -1.07
C THR A 47 -10.28 17.75 -2.34
N ILE A 48 -10.55 16.64 -3.07
CA ILE A 48 -11.32 16.67 -4.33
C ILE A 48 -12.80 17.02 -4.10
N PRO A 49 -13.57 16.33 -3.21
CA PRO A 49 -14.96 16.67 -2.94
C PRO A 49 -15.11 17.89 -2.01
N GLY A 50 -14.09 18.18 -1.18
CA GLY A 50 -14.10 19.25 -0.19
C GLY A 50 -14.18 20.66 -0.77
N GLN A 51 -13.90 20.86 -2.06
CA GLN A 51 -13.99 22.19 -2.70
C GLN A 51 -15.43 22.71 -2.85
N THR A 52 -16.43 21.84 -2.92
CA THR A 52 -17.84 22.23 -3.15
C THR A 52 -18.75 21.96 -1.97
N GLY A 53 -18.27 21.32 -0.89
CA GLY A 53 -18.98 21.13 0.37
C GLY A 53 -20.12 20.10 0.35
N ASP A 54 -20.90 20.04 -0.75
CA ASP A 54 -22.15 19.28 -0.81
C ASP A 54 -21.96 17.81 -1.22
N TRP A 55 -20.82 17.45 -1.81
CA TRP A 55 -20.57 16.11 -2.36
C TRP A 55 -19.97 15.11 -1.36
N GLY A 56 -19.84 15.50 -0.09
CA GLY A 56 -19.14 14.70 0.94
C GLY A 56 -19.75 13.30 1.15
N ILE A 57 -21.08 13.19 1.26
CA ILE A 57 -21.77 11.92 1.52
C ILE A 57 -21.62 10.97 0.33
N ILE A 58 -21.78 11.49 -0.89
CA ILE A 58 -21.64 10.72 -2.13
C ILE A 58 -20.18 10.25 -2.30
N GLY A 59 -19.22 11.14 -2.03
CA GLY A 59 -17.79 10.81 -2.03
C GLY A 59 -17.46 9.70 -1.02
N ALA A 60 -17.98 9.78 0.20
CA ALA A 60 -17.81 8.75 1.22
C ALA A 60 -18.39 7.40 0.80
N ALA A 61 -19.60 7.38 0.23
CA ALA A 61 -20.22 6.15 -0.29
C ALA A 61 -19.38 5.49 -1.40
N ILE A 62 -18.82 6.29 -2.31
CA ILE A 62 -17.93 5.81 -3.38
C ILE A 62 -16.66 5.21 -2.77
N ILE A 63 -16.00 5.94 -1.87
CA ILE A 63 -14.76 5.49 -1.22
C ILE A 63 -14.99 4.18 -0.45
N VAL A 64 -16.07 4.08 0.33
CA VAL A 64 -16.42 2.85 1.08
C VAL A 64 -16.71 1.69 0.13
N THR A 65 -17.42 1.92 -0.97
CA THR A 65 -17.71 0.88 -1.96
C THR A 65 -16.43 0.34 -2.61
N PHE A 66 -15.50 1.22 -3.00
CA PHE A 66 -14.20 0.79 -3.54
C PHE A 66 -13.36 0.08 -2.50
N TYR A 67 -13.32 0.58 -1.26
CA TYR A 67 -12.58 -0.03 -0.17
C TYR A 67 -13.07 -1.46 0.12
N GLU A 68 -14.39 -1.63 0.18
CA GLU A 68 -15.02 -2.94 0.39
C GLU A 68 -14.78 -3.86 -0.80
N ARG A 69 -14.85 -3.34 -2.03
CA ARG A 69 -14.58 -4.14 -3.24
C ARG A 69 -13.15 -4.67 -3.27
N ILE A 70 -12.17 -3.85 -2.89
CA ILE A 70 -10.77 -4.27 -2.75
C ILE A 70 -10.66 -5.33 -1.62
N SER A 71 -11.35 -5.12 -0.50
CA SER A 71 -11.39 -6.09 0.62
C SER A 71 -11.88 -7.47 0.18
N GLN A 72 -12.99 -7.52 -0.56
CA GLN A 72 -13.57 -8.75 -1.10
C GLN A 72 -12.63 -9.47 -2.06
N GLN A 73 -11.81 -8.74 -2.82
CA GLN A 73 -10.81 -9.34 -3.72
C GLN A 73 -9.61 -9.88 -2.94
N THR A 74 -9.23 -9.23 -1.84
CA THR A 74 -8.09 -9.65 -1.01
C THR A 74 -8.39 -10.86 -0.12
N TYR A 75 -9.59 -10.97 0.43
CA TYR A 75 -9.98 -12.05 1.34
C TYR A 75 -9.83 -13.50 0.79
N PRO A 76 -10.29 -13.85 -0.42
CA PRO A 76 -10.13 -15.19 -0.97
C PRO A 76 -8.67 -15.52 -1.33
N LEU A 77 -7.81 -14.50 -1.41
CA LEU A 77 -6.39 -14.64 -1.74
C LEU A 77 -5.51 -14.95 -0.52
N VAL A 78 -6.07 -14.90 0.70
CA VAL A 78 -5.42 -15.36 1.96
C VAL A 78 -5.42 -16.90 2.04
N SER A 79 -5.16 -17.54 0.91
CA SER A 79 -4.82 -18.96 0.84
C SER A 79 -3.34 -19.15 1.21
N PRO A 80 -2.89 -20.32 1.68
CA PRO A 80 -1.54 -20.54 2.22
C PRO A 80 -0.37 -20.39 1.20
N LYS A 81 -0.62 -19.94 -0.03
CA LYS A 81 0.43 -19.71 -1.03
C LYS A 81 1.20 -18.41 -0.74
N ARG A 82 2.37 -18.57 -0.11
CA ARG A 82 3.34 -17.56 0.35
C ARG A 82 3.66 -16.39 -0.60
N VAL A 83 3.56 -16.57 -1.92
CA VAL A 83 3.93 -15.53 -2.92
C VAL A 83 2.83 -14.48 -3.08
N ASN A 84 1.56 -14.88 -2.93
CA ASN A 84 0.43 -13.94 -3.02
C ASN A 84 0.35 -13.01 -1.81
N ASN A 85 0.92 -13.43 -0.67
CA ASN A 85 0.84 -12.71 0.59
C ASN A 85 1.59 -11.38 0.60
N ILE A 86 2.71 -11.22 -0.13
CA ILE A 86 3.51 -9.97 -0.04
C ILE A 86 2.76 -8.80 -0.67
N ILE A 87 2.22 -8.97 -1.87
CA ILE A 87 1.47 -7.94 -2.58
C ILE A 87 0.17 -7.63 -1.82
N VAL A 88 -0.53 -8.67 -1.36
CA VAL A 88 -1.72 -8.53 -0.50
C VAL A 88 -1.41 -7.73 0.76
N ASN A 89 -0.29 -8.03 1.43
CA ASN A 89 0.11 -7.32 2.65
C ASN A 89 0.44 -5.85 2.37
N ASN A 90 1.13 -5.57 1.26
CA ASN A 90 1.41 -4.19 0.83
C ASN A 90 0.11 -3.41 0.54
N ILE A 91 -0.85 -4.01 -0.15
CA ILE A 91 -2.18 -3.41 -0.39
C ILE A 91 -2.90 -3.14 0.94
N ASN A 92 -2.80 -4.06 1.91
CA ASN A 92 -3.38 -3.86 3.23
C ASN A 92 -2.75 -2.68 3.98
N TYR A 93 -1.43 -2.46 3.87
CA TYR A 93 -0.81 -1.27 4.45
C TYR A 93 -1.30 0.03 3.79
N ILE A 94 -1.48 0.04 2.47
CA ILE A 94 -2.10 1.18 1.77
C ILE A 94 -3.52 1.43 2.31
N LYS A 95 -4.33 0.37 2.48
CA LYS A 95 -5.69 0.48 3.04
C LYS A 95 -5.70 1.09 4.45
N ILE A 96 -4.79 0.65 5.32
CA ILE A 96 -4.62 1.22 6.66
C ILE A 96 -4.26 2.70 6.56
N GLY A 97 -3.33 3.05 5.67
CA GLY A 97 -2.93 4.44 5.42
C GLY A 97 -4.09 5.33 4.96
N ILE A 98 -4.93 4.84 4.04
CA ILE A 98 -6.10 5.58 3.55
C ILE A 98 -7.09 5.83 4.70
N LEU A 99 -7.43 4.78 5.46
CA LEU A 99 -8.39 4.88 6.55
C LEU A 99 -7.89 5.80 7.67
N TYR A 100 -6.60 5.71 8.00
CA TYR A 100 -5.96 6.59 8.97
C TYR A 100 -5.94 8.05 8.50
N GLY A 101 -5.60 8.31 7.23
CA GLY A 101 -5.62 9.65 6.67
C GLY A 101 -7.00 10.30 6.72
N LEU A 102 -8.05 9.57 6.33
CA LEU A 102 -9.42 10.09 6.28
C LEU A 102 -9.91 10.39 7.70
N PHE A 103 -9.58 9.51 8.65
CA PHE A 103 -9.89 9.71 10.06
C PHE A 103 -9.19 10.94 10.64
N VAL A 104 -7.91 11.13 10.35
CA VAL A 104 -7.14 12.29 10.80
C VAL A 104 -7.71 13.58 10.21
N ASP A 105 -8.11 13.59 8.94
CA ASP A 105 -8.70 14.77 8.31
C ASP A 105 -10.11 15.07 8.84
N ALA A 106 -10.95 14.07 9.08
CA ALA A 106 -12.23 14.25 9.77
C ALA A 106 -12.05 14.81 11.19
N PHE A 107 -11.09 14.26 11.95
CA PHE A 107 -10.78 14.73 13.29
C PHE A 107 -10.30 16.20 13.30
N LYS A 108 -9.50 16.62 12.31
CA LYS A 108 -9.08 18.02 12.15
C LYS A 108 -10.26 18.96 11.90
N LEU A 109 -11.26 18.51 11.16
CA LEU A 109 -12.43 19.31 10.80
C LEU A 109 -13.50 19.32 11.90
N GLY A 110 -13.33 18.52 12.95
CA GLY A 110 -14.28 18.42 14.07
C GLY A 110 -15.60 17.72 13.71
N SER A 111 -15.61 16.96 12.61
CA SER A 111 -16.76 16.16 12.14
C SER A 111 -16.75 14.74 12.70
#